data_AF-A0A1J8QGC1-F1
#
_entry.id   AF-A0A1J8QGC1-F1
#
_cell.length_a   1.000
_cell.length_b   1.000
_cell.length_c   1.000
_cell.angle_alpha   90.00
_cell.angle_beta   90.00
_cell.angle_gamma   90.00
#
_symmetry.space_group_name_H-M   'P 1'
#
loop_
_entity.id
_entity.type
_entity.pdbx_description
1 polymer ?
#
loop_
_entity_poly.entity_id
_entity_poly.type
_entity_poly.pdbx_seq_one_letter_code
_entity_poly.pdbx_strand_id
1 'polypeptide(L)' 'MARIGVTVVSFEQTELLSTGDAELVEDSDKDSFWGIGADREGQNQLCKALVRLRTTLRDEQK' A
#
# COMPACT_ATOMS: atom_id res chain seq x y z
N MET A 1 11.34 4.39 36.13
CA MET A 1 10.03 4.38 35.46
C MET A 1 10.27 4.60 33.97
N ALA A 2 9.56 3.84 33.15
CA ALA A 2 9.77 3.53 31.74
C ALA A 2 10.15 4.68 30.78
N ARG A 3 10.91 4.33 29.75
CA ARG A 3 10.43 4.30 28.35
C ARG A 3 11.30 3.34 27.54
N ILE A 4 10.78 2.14 27.29
CA ILE A 4 11.25 1.26 26.22
C ILE A 4 10.80 1.94 24.94
N GLY A 5 11.71 2.61 24.24
CA GLY A 5 11.45 3.07 22.87
C GLY A 5 11.43 1.86 21.96
N VAL A 6 10.24 1.34 21.67
CA VAL A 6 10.06 0.43 20.54
C VAL A 6 10.17 1.30 19.29
N THR A 7 11.34 1.31 18.66
CA THR A 7 11.47 1.83 17.30
C THR A 7 10.76 0.85 16.39
N VAL A 8 9.50 1.11 16.07
CA VAL A 8 8.81 0.44 14.97
C VAL A 8 9.54 0.85 13.70
N VAL A 9 10.12 -0.12 13.00
CA VAL A 9 10.77 0.09 11.71
C VAL A 9 9.68 0.56 10.73
N SER A 10 9.62 1.86 10.44
CA SER A 10 8.52 2.54 9.74
C SER A 10 8.71 2.69 8.23
N PHE A 11 9.53 1.83 7.61
CA PHE A 11 9.86 1.94 6.19
C PHE A 11 8.62 1.78 5.29
N GLU A 12 7.72 0.86 5.60
CA GLU A 12 6.60 0.47 4.72
C GLU A 12 5.50 1.55 4.62
N GLN A 13 5.17 2.24 5.71
CA GLN A 13 4.16 3.32 5.70
C GLN A 13 4.70 4.57 4.99
N THR A 14 5.97 4.90 5.23
CA THR A 14 6.62 6.06 4.62
C THR A 14 6.67 5.90 3.10
N GLU A 15 7.05 4.72 2.63
CA GLU A 15 7.04 4.40 1.20
C GLU A 15 5.64 4.51 0.61
N LEU A 16 4.61 3.90 1.23
CA LEU A 16 3.24 3.99 0.74
C LEU A 16 2.72 5.43 0.68
N LEU A 17 2.99 6.25 1.69
CA LEU A 17 2.59 7.66 1.71
C LEU A 17 3.33 8.50 0.68
N SER A 18 4.61 8.21 0.42
CA SER A 18 5.43 8.90 -0.56
C SER A 18 4.95 8.72 -2.00
N THR A 19 4.16 7.68 -2.28
CA THR A 19 3.49 7.48 -3.58
C THR A 19 2.50 8.61 -3.91
N GLY A 20 2.13 9.44 -2.93
CA GLY A 20 1.22 10.55 -3.15
C GLY A 20 -0.12 10.05 -3.67
N ASP A 21 -0.60 10.63 -4.76
CA ASP A 21 -1.84 10.22 -5.44
C ASP A 21 -1.58 9.38 -6.68
N ALA A 22 -0.35 8.86 -6.85
CA ALA A 22 -0.02 7.95 -7.93
C ALA A 22 -0.93 6.71 -7.90
N GLU A 23 -1.30 6.25 -9.10
CA GLU A 23 -1.94 4.97 -9.30
C GLU A 23 -0.94 3.86 -8.96
N LEU A 24 -1.41 2.86 -8.22
CA LEU A 24 -0.63 1.67 -7.87
C LEU A 24 -1.11 0.52 -8.74
N VAL A 25 -0.16 -0.17 -9.37
CA VAL A 25 -0.41 -1.32 -10.24
C VAL A 25 0.51 -2.45 -9.83
N GLU A 26 -0.05 -3.61 -9.54
CA GLU A 26 0.70 -4.84 -9.39
C GLU A 26 0.77 -5.53 -10.76
N ASP A 27 1.98 -5.61 -11.31
CA ASP A 27 2.26 -6.09 -12.67
C ASP A 27 2.61 -7.59 -12.66
N SER A 28 1.71 -8.40 -12.12
CA SER A 28 1.76 -9.86 -12.24
C SER A 28 0.96 -10.32 -13.44
N ASP A 29 1.61 -11.08 -14.32
CA ASP A 29 1.00 -11.78 -15.44
C ASP A 29 0.21 -13.03 -15.03
N LYS A 30 0.39 -13.51 -13.79
CA LYS A 30 -0.17 -14.78 -13.30
C LYS A 30 -1.35 -14.60 -12.36
N ASP A 31 -1.49 -13.43 -11.76
CA ASP A 31 -2.52 -13.18 -10.75
C ASP A 31 -3.46 -12.07 -11.21
N SER A 32 -4.62 -12.46 -11.73
CA SER A 32 -5.67 -11.52 -12.14
C SER A 32 -6.57 -11.07 -11.00
N PHE A 33 -6.39 -11.56 -9.77
CA PHE A 33 -7.14 -11.09 -8.60
C PHE A 33 -6.36 -10.00 -7.86
N TRP A 34 -5.12 -10.30 -7.45
CA TRP A 34 -4.27 -9.33 -6.76
C TRP A 34 -3.61 -8.34 -7.72
N GLY A 35 -3.29 -8.79 -8.94
CA GLY A 35 -2.63 -8.03 -9.99
C GLY A 35 -3.50 -7.74 -11.21
N ILE A 36 -2.83 -7.30 -12.28
CA ILE A 36 -3.48 -7.01 -13.57
C ILE A 36 -3.60 -8.24 -14.48
N GLY A 37 -2.97 -9.38 -14.18
CA GLY A 37 -3.04 -10.58 -15.00
C GLY A 37 -2.41 -10.43 -16.39
N ALA A 38 -2.33 -11.55 -17.13
CA ALA A 38 -1.67 -11.61 -18.43
C ALA A 38 -2.28 -10.69 -19.51
N ASP A 39 -3.59 -10.42 -19.42
CA ASP A 39 -4.34 -9.56 -20.35
C ASP A 39 -4.46 -8.10 -19.88
N ARG A 40 -3.92 -7.79 -18.69
CA ARG A 40 -4.03 -6.48 -18.02
C ARG A 40 -5.46 -6.09 -17.63
N GLU A 41 -6.39 -7.06 -17.60
CA GLU A 41 -7.79 -6.86 -17.17
C GLU A 41 -8.05 -7.36 -15.74
N GLY A 42 -7.00 -7.76 -15.03
CA GLY A 42 -7.03 -8.20 -13.64
C GLY A 42 -7.50 -7.11 -12.67
N GLN A 43 -7.96 -7.56 -11.51
CA GLN A 43 -8.70 -6.74 -10.56
C GLN A 43 -7.82 -5.80 -9.74
N ASN A 44 -6.52 -6.02 -9.68
CA ASN A 44 -5.56 -5.19 -8.95
C ASN A 44 -5.99 -4.95 -7.48
N GLN A 45 -6.51 -5.98 -6.80
CA GLN A 45 -7.10 -5.85 -5.46
C GLN A 45 -6.07 -5.46 -4.40
N LEU A 46 -4.79 -5.80 -4.62
CA LEU A 46 -3.71 -5.46 -3.70
C LEU A 46 -3.56 -3.95 -3.64
N CYS A 47 -3.40 -3.31 -4.79
CA CYS A 47 -3.27 -1.87 -4.90
C CYS A 47 -4.53 -1.14 -4.41
N LYS A 48 -5.73 -1.66 -4.67
CA LYS A 48 -6.97 -1.12 -4.08
C LYS A 48 -6.95 -1.16 -2.55
N ALA A 49 -6.42 -2.22 -1.94
CA ALA A 49 -6.27 -2.31 -0.49
C ALA A 49 -5.23 -1.31 0.04
N LEU A 50 -4.09 -1.17 -0.64
CA LEU A 50 -3.04 -0.22 -0.30
C LEU A 50 -3.53 1.24 -0.41
N VAL A 51 -4.34 1.59 -1.41
CA VAL A 51 -4.94 2.93 -1.53
C VAL A 51 -5.88 3.20 -0.36
N ARG A 52 -6.69 2.23 0.06
CA ARG A 52 -7.54 2.38 1.26
C ARG A 52 -6.71 2.60 2.51
N LEU A 53 -5.64 1.81 2.69
CA LEU A 53 -4.71 1.96 3.81
C LEU A 53 -4.02 3.33 3.79
N ARG A 54 -3.56 3.80 2.62
CA ARG A 54 -2.95 5.13 2.43
C ARG A 54 -3.89 6.24 2.89
N THR A 55 -5.17 6.16 2.55
CA THR A 55 -6.19 7.12 3.00
C THR A 55 -6.33 7.11 4.52
N THR A 56 -6.46 5.94 5.14
CA THR A 56 -6.53 5.82 6.60
C THR A 56 -5.31 6.42 7.29
N LEU A 57 -4.11 6.10 6.81
CA LEU A 57 -2.85 6.62 7.38
C LEU A 57 -2.74 8.15 7.25
N ARG A 58 -3.22 8.74 6.15
CA ARG A 58 -3.26 10.20 5.97
C ARG A 58 -4.22 10.88 6.96
N ASP A 59 -5.32 10.23 7.29
CA ASP A 59 -6.29 10.78 8.24
C ASP A 59 -5.81 10.65 9.68
N GLU A 60 -5.07 9.60 10.04
CA GLU A 60 -4.46 9.44 11.37
C GLU A 60 -3.32 10.43 11.65
N GLN A 61 -2.70 11.00 10.61
CA GLN A 61 -1.61 11.99 10.73
C GLN A 61 -2.08 13.45 10.82
N LYS A 62 -3.39 13.72 10.74
CA LYS A 62 -3.96 15.05 10.95
C LYS A 62 -4.15 15.35 12.43
#